data_AF-A0A2A2IJE3-F1
#
_entry.id   AF-A0A2A2IJE3-F1
#
_cell.length_a   1.000
_cell.length_b   1.000
_cell.length_c   1.000
_cell.angle_alpha   90.00
_cell.angle_beta   90.00
_cell.angle_gamma   90.00
#
_symmetry.space_group_name_H-M   'P 1'
#
loop_
_entity.id
_entity.type
_entity.pdbx_description
1 polymer ?
#
loop_
_entity_poly.entity_id
_entity_poly.type
_entity_poly.pdbx_seq_one_letter_code
_entity_poly.pdbx_strand_id
1 'polypeptide(L)'
;MKIRVKKFKLRYAGLTFGAGAEIDIPAAEAQKLVTASPEQFEYVPDTPEEAADNEIGEESLNLDGMTVAQLKEFAKENGIDIGEATKKQDIIDAIVAAAEPPEPEGLPDVDLKDTVK
;
A
#
# COMPACT_ATOMS: atom_id res chain seq x y z
N MET A 1 -15.16 -18.86 6.55
CA MET A 1 -14.67 -17.47 6.78
C MET A 1 -13.28 -17.64 7.35
N LYS A 2 -12.26 -17.00 6.77
CA LYS A 2 -10.89 -17.24 7.20
C LYS A 2 -10.42 -16.19 8.18
N ILE A 3 -9.70 -16.64 9.21
CA ILE A 3 -8.98 -15.76 10.13
C ILE A 3 -7.51 -16.15 10.16
N ARG A 4 -6.62 -15.16 10.29
CA ARG A 4 -5.19 -15.35 10.51
C ARG A 4 -4.87 -15.14 11.98
N VAL A 5 -4.07 -16.04 12.54
CA VAL A 5 -3.53 -15.94 13.89
C VAL A 5 -2.27 -15.08 13.85
N LYS A 6 -2.22 -13.89 14.46
CA LYS A 6 -1.09 -12.96 14.33
C LYS A 6 0.07 -13.26 15.28
N LYS A 7 -0.19 -13.62 16.54
CA LYS A 7 0.86 -13.55 17.58
C LYS A 7 0.88 -14.67 18.63
N PHE A 8 0.08 -15.73 18.47
CA PHE A 8 -0.02 -16.81 19.46
C PHE A 8 -0.37 -18.17 18.82
N LYS A 9 -0.52 -19.23 19.62
CA LYS A 9 -0.98 -20.55 19.15
C LYS A 9 -2.47 -20.74 19.45
N LEU A 10 -3.32 -20.76 18.43
CA LEU A 10 -4.74 -21.04 18.58
C LEU A 10 -4.99 -22.54 18.63
N ARG A 11 -5.74 -23.02 19.61
CA ARG A 11 -6.24 -24.40 19.63
C ARG A 11 -7.72 -24.41 19.25
N TYR A 12 -8.05 -25.00 18.10
CA TYR A 12 -9.41 -25.03 17.57
C TYR A 12 -9.72 -26.42 17.00
N ALA A 13 -10.88 -26.98 17.33
CA ALA A 13 -11.31 -28.33 16.93
C ALA A 13 -10.27 -29.44 17.23
N GLY A 14 -9.47 -29.29 18.29
CA GLY A 14 -8.40 -30.21 18.65
C GLY A 14 -7.08 -29.99 17.88
N LEU A 15 -7.08 -29.16 16.84
CA LEU A 15 -5.90 -28.76 16.08
C LEU A 15 -5.26 -27.52 16.70
N THR A 16 -3.94 -27.38 16.53
CA THR A 16 -3.19 -26.22 17.02
C THR A 16 -2.59 -25.47 15.84
N PHE A 17 -2.88 -24.19 15.74
CA PHE A 17 -2.49 -23.28 14.67
C PHE A 17 -1.52 -22.24 15.24
N GLY A 18 -0.35 -22.09 14.63
CA GLY A 18 0.64 -21.10 15.06
C GLY A 18 0.36 -19.69 14.55
N ALA A 19 1.19 -18.74 14.96
CA ALA A 19 1.19 -17.40 14.36
C ALA A 19 1.48 -17.49 12.85
N GLY A 20 0.77 -16.67 12.06
CA GLY A 20 0.71 -16.72 10.60
C GLY A 20 -0.30 -17.72 10.04
N ALA A 21 -0.84 -18.65 10.83
CA ALA A 21 -1.73 -19.69 10.30
C ALA A 21 -3.13 -19.13 9.99
N GLU A 22 -3.65 -19.53 8.83
CA GLU A 22 -4.97 -19.18 8.34
C GLU A 22 -5.93 -20.34 8.57
N ILE A 23 -7.06 -20.05 9.20
CA ILE A 23 -8.00 -21.06 9.66
C ILE A 23 -9.36 -20.71 9.10
N ASP A 24 -9.98 -21.65 8.38
CA ASP A 24 -11.36 -21.51 7.97
C ASP A 24 -12.29 -21.98 9.10
N ILE A 25 -13.10 -21.05 9.60
CA ILE A 25 -14.08 -21.27 10.66
C ILE A 25 -15.40 -20.58 10.30
N PRO A 26 -16.52 -20.97 10.95
CA PRO A 26 -17.79 -20.26 10.77
C PRO A 26 -17.66 -18.78 11.15
N ALA A 27 -18.35 -17.91 10.39
CA ALA A 27 -18.27 -16.46 10.55
C ALA A 27 -18.60 -15.98 11.97
N ALA A 28 -19.55 -16.63 12.65
CA ALA A 28 -19.91 -16.32 14.03
C ALA A 28 -18.73 -16.50 15.00
N GLU A 29 -17.92 -17.55 14.80
CA GLU A 29 -16.75 -17.83 15.62
C GLU A 29 -15.58 -16.91 15.25
N ALA A 30 -15.36 -16.67 13.96
CA ALA A 30 -14.37 -15.70 13.48
C ALA A 30 -14.60 -14.31 14.10
N GLN A 31 -15.86 -13.86 14.11
CA GLN A 31 -16.22 -12.56 14.67
C GLN A 31 -16.02 -12.50 16.18
N LYS A 32 -16.36 -13.56 16.90
CA LYS A 32 -16.04 -13.66 18.33
C LYS A 32 -14.54 -13.59 18.60
N LEU A 33 -13.72 -14.32 17.84
CA LEU A 33 -12.27 -14.38 18.06
C LEU A 33 -11.61 -13.03 17.75
N VAL A 34 -11.94 -12.44 16.60
CA VAL A 34 -11.42 -11.12 16.21
C VAL A 34 -11.93 -10.04 17.16
N THR A 35 -13.18 -10.09 17.63
CA THR A 35 -13.69 -9.10 18.60
C THR A 35 -13.08 -9.28 19.99
N ALA A 36 -12.90 -10.52 20.44
CA ALA A 36 -12.33 -10.81 21.75
C ALA A 36 -10.83 -10.54 21.80
N SER A 37 -10.12 -10.67 20.67
CA SER A 37 -8.67 -10.46 20.62
C SER A 37 -8.23 -9.94 19.24
N PRO A 38 -8.58 -8.68 18.87
CA PRO A 38 -8.29 -8.12 17.55
C PRO A 38 -6.80 -7.96 17.27
N GLU A 39 -5.98 -7.86 18.32
CA GLU A 39 -4.51 -7.81 18.20
C GLU A 39 -3.90 -9.18 17.85
N GLN A 40 -4.68 -10.23 18.10
CA GLN A 40 -4.28 -11.62 17.97
C GLN A 40 -4.86 -12.28 16.72
N PHE A 41 -6.00 -11.80 16.22
CA PHE A 41 -6.68 -12.36 15.05
C PHE A 41 -7.03 -11.28 14.02
N GLU A 42 -6.93 -11.65 12.76
CA GLU A 42 -7.28 -10.78 11.62
C GLU A 42 -8.18 -11.54 10.65
N TYR A 43 -9.15 -10.84 10.05
CA TYR A 43 -9.95 -11.42 8.99
C TYR A 43 -9.13 -11.53 7.71
N VAL A 44 -9.14 -12.73 7.12
CA VAL A 44 -8.57 -12.95 5.80
C VAL A 44 -9.75 -13.08 4.83
N PRO A 45 -10.01 -12.06 3.99
CA PRO A 45 -10.97 -12.21 2.90
C PRO A 45 -10.47 -13.30 1.94
N ASP A 46 -11.39 -14.12 1.41
CA ASP A 46 -11.06 -15.23 0.48
C ASP A 46 -10.68 -14.74 -0.92
N THR A 47 -10.53 -13.42 -1.09
CA THR A 47 -10.06 -12.82 -2.33
C THR A 47 -8.59 -13.20 -2.52
N PRO A 48 -8.18 -13.72 -3.69
CA PRO A 48 -6.77 -13.82 -4.05
C PRO A 48 -6.24 -12.40 -4.27
N GLU A 49 -6.00 -11.67 -3.18
CA GLU A 49 -5.46 -10.32 -3.22
C GLU A 49 -4.15 -10.36 -2.43
N GLU A 50 -3.08 -10.12 -3.19
CA GLU A 50 -1.71 -9.96 -2.73
C GLU A 50 -1.66 -9.11 -1.47
N ALA A 51 -1.14 -9.72 -0.40
CA ALA A 51 -0.63 -8.98 0.73
C ALA A 51 0.58 -8.16 0.27
N ALA A 52 0.39 -6.86 0.08
CA ALA A 52 1.41 -5.84 0.31
C ALA A 52 0.77 -4.85 1.29
N ASP A 53 0.82 -5.18 2.57
CA ASP A 53 1.83 -4.64 3.48
C ASP A 53 1.72 -3.12 3.60
N ASN A 54 0.94 -2.73 4.58
CA ASN A 54 0.85 -1.36 5.06
C ASN A 54 2.09 -1.14 5.95
N GLU A 55 3.22 -0.73 5.36
CA GLU A 55 4.33 -0.16 6.13
C GLU A 55 4.67 1.25 5.62
N ILE A 56 4.06 2.24 6.28
CA ILE A 56 4.64 3.52 6.71
C ILE A 56 5.50 4.27 5.67
N GLY A 57 4.90 5.32 5.11
CA GLY A 57 5.61 6.59 4.87
C GLY A 57 6.23 6.77 3.50
N GLU A 58 5.43 7.23 2.55
CA GLU A 58 5.77 8.34 1.67
C GLU A 58 4.49 8.71 0.92
N GLU A 59 4.25 10.01 0.71
CA GLU A 59 3.22 10.50 -0.21
C GLU A 59 3.68 10.27 -1.67
N SER A 60 4.29 9.13 -1.93
CA SER A 60 4.66 8.65 -3.25
C SER A 60 3.40 8.02 -3.85
N LEU A 61 2.90 8.65 -4.91
CA LEU A 61 1.92 8.10 -5.83
C LEU A 61 2.16 6.58 -5.95
N ASN A 62 1.18 5.77 -5.53
CA ASN A 62 1.30 4.30 -5.50
C ASN A 62 1.28 3.74 -6.94
N LEU A 63 2.33 4.04 -7.71
CA LEU A 63 2.57 3.55 -9.06
C LEU A 63 2.84 2.04 -9.04
N ASP A 64 3.37 1.51 -7.93
CA ASP A 64 3.56 0.08 -7.73
C ASP A 64 2.24 -0.70 -7.59
N GLY A 65 1.11 -0.03 -7.31
CA GLY A 65 -0.21 -0.66 -7.36
C GLY A 65 -0.82 -0.73 -8.77
N MET A 66 -0.26 0.00 -9.74
CA MET A 66 -0.84 0.14 -11.08
C MET A 66 -0.37 -0.94 -12.05
N THR A 67 -1.23 -1.30 -13.00
CA THR A 67 -0.85 -2.20 -14.09
C THR A 67 0.07 -1.50 -15.09
N VAL A 68 0.85 -2.27 -15.87
CA VAL A 68 1.70 -1.73 -16.95
C VAL A 68 0.91 -0.87 -17.92
N ALA A 69 -0.35 -1.21 -18.22
CA ALA A 69 -1.21 -0.41 -19.09
C ALA A 69 -1.51 0.96 -18.47
N GLN A 70 -1.92 0.99 -17.19
CA GLN A 70 -2.24 2.22 -16.47
C GLN A 70 -1.02 3.13 -16.30
N LEU A 71 0.15 2.56 -16.04
CA LEU A 71 1.39 3.33 -15.96
C LEU A 71 1.74 3.99 -17.31
N LYS A 72 1.54 3.28 -18.43
CA LYS A 72 1.75 3.84 -19.77
C LYS A 72 0.77 4.98 -20.08
N GLU A 73 -0.48 4.83 -19.68
CA GLU A 73 -1.49 5.87 -19.82
C GLU A 73 -1.13 7.09 -18.97
N PHE A 74 -0.76 6.88 -17.70
CA PHE A 74 -0.32 7.94 -16.80
C PHE A 74 0.90 8.69 -17.34
N ALA A 75 1.92 7.98 -17.83
CA ALA A 75 3.08 8.59 -18.46
C ALA A 75 2.68 9.46 -19.65
N LYS A 76 1.83 8.94 -20.54
CA LYS A 76 1.35 9.66 -21.73
C LYS A 76 0.53 10.91 -21.37
N GLU A 77 -0.35 10.82 -20.36
CA GLU A 77 -1.15 11.95 -19.89
C GLU A 77 -0.29 13.05 -19.28
N ASN A 78 0.79 12.67 -18.59
CA ASN A 78 1.75 13.62 -18.01
C ASN A 78 2.86 14.04 -18.98
N GLY A 79 2.84 13.55 -20.23
CA GLY A 79 3.86 13.86 -21.24
C GLY A 79 5.25 13.26 -20.95
N ILE A 80 5.30 12.22 -20.12
CA ILE A 80 6.52 11.52 -19.72
C ILE A 80 6.87 10.47 -20.79
N ASP A 81 8.09 10.54 -21.32
CA ASP A 81 8.60 9.56 -22.26
C ASP A 81 9.16 8.34 -21.50
N ILE A 82 8.46 7.22 -21.62
CA ILE A 82 8.84 5.93 -21.03
C ILE A 82 9.60 5.03 -22.02
N GLY A 83 9.94 5.53 -23.22
CA GLY A 83 10.68 4.79 -24.23
C GLY A 83 10.14 3.38 -24.56
N GLU A 84 11.05 2.41 -24.68
CA GLU A 84 10.74 0.98 -24.86
C GLU A 84 10.61 0.21 -23.52
N ALA A 85 10.31 0.91 -22.43
CA ALA A 85 10.12 0.28 -21.12
C ALA A 85 8.96 -0.74 -21.20
N THR A 86 9.31 -2.02 -21.06
CA THR A 86 8.37 -3.15 -21.06
C THR A 86 8.15 -3.72 -19.66
N LYS A 87 9.05 -3.42 -18.73
CA LYS A 87 8.97 -3.85 -17.33
C LYS A 87 8.22 -2.82 -16.53
N LYS A 88 7.29 -3.27 -15.69
CA LYS A 88 6.51 -2.41 -14.77
C LYS A 88 7.42 -1.46 -13.98
N GLN A 89 8.46 -1.99 -13.35
CA GLN A 89 9.40 -1.19 -12.54
C GLN A 89 10.10 -0.10 -13.34
N ASP A 90 10.49 -0.40 -14.58
CA ASP A 90 11.21 0.53 -15.47
C ASP A 90 10.30 1.70 -15.90
N ILE A 91 9.02 1.42 -16.12
CA ILE A 91 8.00 2.44 -16.40
C ILE A 91 7.74 3.29 -15.15
N ILE A 92 7.66 2.68 -13.97
CA ILE A 92 7.49 3.40 -12.69
C ILE A 92 8.68 4.34 -12.47
N ASP A 93 9.90 3.85 -12.63
CA ASP A 93 11.12 4.64 -12.44
C ASP A 93 11.15 5.86 -13.37
N ALA A 94 10.81 5.68 -14.65
CA ALA A 94 10.70 6.78 -15.61
C ALA A 94 9.60 7.79 -15.23
N ILE A 95 8.46 7.33 -14.70
CA ILE A 95 7.38 8.21 -14.23
C ILE A 95 7.80 8.98 -12.99
N VAL A 96 8.41 8.32 -12.01
CA VAL A 96 8.88 8.96 -10.77
C VAL A 96 9.98 9.96 -11.06
N ALA A 97 10.98 9.59 -11.85
CA ALA A 97 12.09 10.47 -12.23
C ALA A 97 11.64 11.72 -13.00
N ALA A 98 10.53 11.63 -13.75
CA ALA A 98 9.94 12.77 -14.44
C ALA A 98 8.92 13.55 -13.58
N ALA A 99 8.32 12.90 -12.59
CA ALA A 99 7.34 13.50 -11.67
C ALA A 99 7.99 14.16 -10.44
N GLU A 100 9.26 13.84 -10.12
CA GLU A 100 10.11 14.66 -9.26
C GLU A 100 10.51 15.93 -10.02
N PRO A 101 9.87 17.10 -9.77
CA PRO A 101 10.45 18.34 -10.26
C PRO A 101 11.83 18.50 -9.60
N PRO A 102 12.87 18.93 -10.35
CA PRO A 102 14.07 19.40 -9.67
C PRO A 102 13.64 20.52 -8.74
N GLU A 103 13.93 20.38 -7.44
CA GLU A 103 13.74 21.45 -6.47
C GLU A 103 14.22 22.77 -7.09
N PRO A 104 13.35 23.76 -7.34
CA PRO A 104 13.86 25.09 -7.58
C PRO A 104 14.46 25.54 -6.25
N GLU A 105 15.79 25.48 -6.20
CA GLU A 105 16.62 26.17 -5.24
C GLU A 105 16.00 27.53 -4.88
N GLY A 106 15.73 27.75 -3.60
CA GLY A 106 15.63 29.08 -3.01
C GLY A 106 14.46 29.97 -3.46
N LEU A 107 13.49 30.13 -2.56
CA LEU A 107 12.88 31.42 -2.17
C LEU A 107 13.10 32.62 -3.12
N PRO A 108 12.02 33.37 -3.41
CA PRO A 108 12.02 34.70 -2.84
C PRO A 108 11.06 34.71 -1.65
N ASP A 109 11.64 35.00 -0.48
CA ASP A 109 10.91 35.61 0.63
C ASP A 109 10.16 36.80 0.03
N VAL A 110 8.84 36.66 -0.15
CA VAL A 110 7.99 37.80 -0.40
C VAL A 110 7.97 38.58 0.90
N ASP A 111 8.92 39.51 1.01
CA ASP A 111 9.03 40.52 2.04
C ASP A 111 7.66 41.23 2.16
N LEU A 112 6.79 40.69 3.02
CA LEU A 112 5.56 41.29 3.51
C LEU A 112 5.94 42.39 4.51
N LYS A 113 6.65 43.41 4.03
CA LYS A 113 6.71 44.75 4.61
C LYS A 113 5.97 45.65 3.63
N ASP A 114 4.67 45.83 3.81
CA ASP A 114 4.17 46.84 4.73
C ASP A 114 5.24 47.90 5.08
N THR A 115 5.40 48.85 4.18
CA THR A 115 5.82 50.19 4.56
C THR A 115 5.00 51.16 3.74
N VAL A 116 3.83 51.47 4.30
CA VAL A 116 3.24 52.81 4.40
C VAL A 116 4.10 53.91 3.74
N LYS A 117 3.54 54.57 2.73
CA LYS A 117 3.73 56.01 2.55
C LYS A 117 2.52 56.65 1.91
#